data_AF-A0A803K3U1-F1
#
_entry.id   AF-A0A803K3U1-F1
#
_cell.length_a   1.000
_cell.length_b   1.000
_cell.length_c   1.000
_cell.angle_alpha   90.00
_cell.angle_beta   90.00
_cell.angle_gamma   90.00
#
_symmetry.space_group_name_H-M   'P 1'
#
loop_
_entity.id
_entity.type
_entity.pdbx_description
1 polymer ?
#
loop_
_entity_poly.entity_id
_entity_poly.type
_entity_poly.pdbx_seq_one_letter_code
_entity_poly.pdbx_strand_id
1 'polypeptide(L)'
;MLDFILSQELQDAKQSLCQIRNKQGLSPLMLAAAEGNMAMFQHLVQKQRKAQWAFGPVTTMLYDLSEIDSWEKDQSVLEIIATSRKSQASNILNCQPVKELLKEKWKRRGRPYLLSLAALYLLYMICVSLCCANRPLKPREGNITNPRDITLFVQKTLEESYITEEDHLRLVGEIISVIGALILLLLEISQVFRVGIKVYVCRQMWENPFHFMRFSYSLMVLATLSLRVSSSDGEEIPMAMALVSGWCYMMYFAQGFQMLGPFTIIIQKLCTLRIRQRILPNSVAFFLTPRVC
;
A
#
# COMPACT_ATOMS: atom_id res chain seq x y z
N MET A 1 52.07 -17.93 11.89
CA MET A 1 51.14 -18.74 12.72
C MET A 1 50.57 -17.90 13.86
N LEU A 2 51.39 -17.21 14.66
CA LEU A 2 50.91 -16.30 15.71
C LEU A 2 50.02 -15.16 15.19
N ASP A 3 50.42 -14.49 14.10
CA ASP A 3 49.62 -13.39 13.51
C ASP A 3 48.24 -13.83 12.99
N PHE A 4 48.12 -15.10 12.62
CA PHE A 4 46.85 -15.68 12.19
C PHE A 4 45.93 -15.92 13.40
N ILE A 5 46.48 -16.45 14.50
CA ILE A 5 45.74 -16.67 15.75
C ILE A 5 45.30 -15.33 16.37
N LEU A 6 46.20 -14.34 16.39
CA LEU A 6 45.90 -13.00 16.88
C LEU A 6 44.84 -12.28 16.04
N SER A 7 44.86 -12.45 14.72
CA SER A 7 43.84 -11.85 13.85
C SER A 7 42.47 -12.52 14.03
N GLN A 8 42.45 -13.82 14.32
CA GLN A 8 41.23 -14.57 14.60
C GLN A 8 40.61 -14.21 15.97
N GLU A 9 41.42 -14.14 17.04
CA GLU A 9 40.93 -13.69 18.35
C GLU A 9 40.43 -12.23 18.32
N LEU A 10 41.09 -11.35 17.55
CA LEU A 10 40.62 -9.99 17.36
C LEU A 10 39.30 -9.93 16.57
N GLN A 11 39.07 -10.89 15.66
CA GLN A 11 37.82 -11.02 14.92
C GLN A 11 36.68 -11.49 15.83
N ASP A 12 36.95 -12.45 16.72
CA ASP A 12 35.98 -12.98 17.69
C ASP A 12 35.62 -11.93 18.76
N ALA A 13 36.62 -11.20 19.27
CA ALA A 13 36.41 -10.07 20.19
C ALA A 13 35.68 -8.89 19.52
N LYS A 14 35.81 -8.71 18.21
CA LYS A 14 35.04 -7.70 17.47
C LYS A 14 33.61 -8.16 17.17
N GLN A 15 33.38 -9.45 16.97
CA GLN A 15 32.03 -10.01 16.85
C GLN A 15 31.24 -9.81 18.14
N SER A 16 31.87 -9.97 19.32
CA SER A 16 31.22 -9.69 20.60
C SER A 16 30.82 -8.22 20.75
N LEU A 17 31.67 -7.27 20.33
CA LEU A 17 31.35 -5.84 20.36
C LEU A 17 30.22 -5.45 19.41
N CYS A 18 30.15 -6.05 18.22
CA CYS A 18 29.08 -5.80 17.26
C CYS A 18 27.72 -6.35 17.70
N GLN A 19 27.68 -7.25 18.68
CA GLN A 19 26.45 -7.81 19.24
C GLN A 19 25.91 -7.01 20.44
N ILE A 20 26.71 -6.09 21.01
CA ILE A 20 26.29 -5.25 22.14
C ILE A 20 25.18 -4.30 21.68
N ARG A 21 24.06 -4.32 22.41
CA ARG A 21 22.87 -3.52 22.11
C ARG A 21 22.85 -2.23 22.92
N ASN A 22 22.27 -1.18 22.34
CA ASN A 22 21.97 0.06 23.04
C ASN A 22 20.74 -0.11 23.98
N LYS A 23 20.39 0.94 24.74
CA LYS A 23 19.19 0.94 25.61
C LYS A 23 17.86 0.72 24.87
N GLN A 24 17.84 0.92 23.55
CA GLN A 24 16.70 0.69 22.68
C GLN A 24 16.71 -0.70 22.04
N GLY A 25 17.69 -1.56 22.39
CA GLY A 25 17.82 -2.92 21.85
C GLY A 25 18.48 -3.01 20.47
N LEU A 26 19.04 -1.92 19.94
CA LEU A 26 19.66 -1.86 18.60
C LEU A 26 21.15 -2.21 18.65
N SER A 27 21.59 -3.11 17.75
CA SER A 27 23.02 -3.33 17.48
C SER A 27 23.63 -2.15 16.72
N PRO A 28 24.96 -2.01 16.63
CA PRO A 28 25.61 -0.97 15.83
C PRO A 28 25.19 -1.00 14.35
N LEU A 29 24.94 -2.19 13.80
CA LEU A 29 24.44 -2.35 12.43
C LEU A 29 23.00 -1.85 12.28
N MET A 30 22.11 -2.21 13.22
CA MET A 30 20.73 -1.72 13.26
C MET A 30 20.66 -0.21 13.46
N LEU A 31 21.55 0.34 14.29
CA LEU A 31 21.66 1.78 14.51
C LEU A 31 22.11 2.50 13.24
N ALA A 32 23.10 1.97 12.52
CA ALA A 32 23.51 2.49 11.22
C ALA A 32 22.34 2.57 10.24
N ALA A 33 21.51 1.52 10.22
CA ALA A 33 20.33 1.44 9.38
C ALA A 33 19.23 2.44 9.80
N ALA A 34 18.97 2.57 11.11
CA ALA A 34 18.01 3.52 11.66
C ALA A 34 18.43 4.98 11.39
N GLU A 35 19.73 5.27 11.47
CA GLU A 35 20.27 6.60 11.20
C GLU A 35 20.29 6.94 9.71
N GLY A 36 20.39 5.93 8.84
CA GLY A 36 20.58 6.10 7.40
C GLY A 36 22.05 6.31 7.00
N ASN A 37 23.00 5.90 7.84
CA ASN A 37 24.43 6.05 7.57
C ASN A 37 24.94 4.91 6.67
N MET A 38 24.88 5.13 5.36
CA MET A 38 25.24 4.13 4.36
C MET A 38 26.70 3.70 4.43
N ALA A 39 27.64 4.63 4.68
CA ALA A 39 29.06 4.30 4.72
C ALA A 39 29.39 3.37 5.88
N MET A 40 28.84 3.66 7.07
CA MET A 40 29.04 2.83 8.26
C MET A 40 28.35 1.47 8.10
N PHE A 41 27.13 1.45 7.57
CA PHE A 41 26.42 0.19 7.26
C PHE A 41 27.20 -0.69 6.29
N GLN A 42 27.68 -0.14 5.17
CA GLN A 42 28.47 -0.88 4.18
C GLN A 42 29.77 -1.41 4.79
N HIS A 43 30.46 -0.61 5.60
CA HIS A 43 31.69 -1.04 6.27
C HIS A 43 31.43 -2.23 7.20
N LEU A 44 30.39 -2.17 8.04
CA LEU A 44 30.05 -3.26 8.96
C LEU A 44 29.67 -4.53 8.22
N VAL A 45 28.85 -4.43 7.16
CA VAL A 45 28.46 -5.58 6.34
C VAL A 45 29.65 -6.19 5.59
N GLN A 46 30.54 -5.37 5.03
CA GLN A 46 31.75 -5.85 4.35
C GLN A 46 32.75 -6.51 5.32
N LYS A 47 32.71 -6.14 6.60
CA LYS A 47 33.55 -6.74 7.63
C LYS A 47 33.00 -8.08 8.11
N GLN A 48 31.68 -8.27 8.09
CA GLN A 48 31.01 -9.51 8.50
C GLN A 48 30.97 -10.59 7.41
N ARG A 49 31.30 -10.26 6.15
CA ARG A 49 31.30 -11.24 5.05
C ARG A 49 32.45 -12.25 5.18
N LYS A 50 32.19 -13.50 4.82
CA LYS A 50 33.17 -14.59 4.78
C LYS A 50 33.36 -15.04 3.33
N ALA A 51 34.59 -15.14 2.84
CA ALA A 51 34.85 -15.68 1.50
C ALA A 51 34.64 -17.20 1.51
N GLN A 52 33.74 -17.72 0.68
CA GLN A 52 33.49 -19.16 0.58
C GLN A 52 34.47 -19.81 -0.40
N TRP A 53 34.64 -19.19 -1.58
CA TRP A 53 35.62 -19.60 -2.58
C TRP A 53 35.88 -18.47 -3.58
N ALA A 54 37.04 -18.52 -4.23
CA ALA A 54 37.44 -17.60 -5.29
C ALA A 54 38.08 -18.41 -6.43
N PHE A 55 37.60 -18.20 -7.65
CA PHE A 55 38.17 -18.78 -8.87
C PHE A 55 38.39 -17.69 -9.90
N GLY A 56 39.64 -17.25 -10.03
CA GLY A 56 40.01 -16.14 -10.92
C GLY A 56 39.20 -14.88 -10.61
N PRO A 57 38.41 -14.34 -11.57
CA PRO A 57 37.59 -13.15 -11.36
C PRO A 57 36.29 -13.41 -10.57
N VAL A 58 35.88 -14.68 -10.37
CA VAL A 58 34.63 -15.02 -9.69
C VAL A 58 34.91 -15.28 -8.22
N THR A 59 34.30 -14.47 -7.34
CA THR A 59 34.39 -14.64 -5.89
C THR A 59 32.99 -14.84 -5.31
N THR A 60 32.84 -15.87 -4.48
CA THR A 60 31.60 -16.14 -3.76
C THR A 60 31.79 -15.76 -2.30
N MET A 61 30.99 -14.80 -1.84
CA MET A 61 31.03 -14.27 -0.48
C MET A 61 29.74 -14.66 0.26
N LEU A 62 29.90 -15.20 1.46
CA LEU A 62 28.83 -15.52 2.38
C LEU A 62 28.57 -14.32 3.30
N TYR A 63 27.33 -13.86 3.37
CA TYR A 63 26.90 -12.79 4.27
C TYR A 63 26.12 -13.36 5.44
N ASP A 64 26.41 -12.87 6.65
CA ASP A 64 25.60 -13.17 7.83
C ASP A 64 24.29 -12.36 7.76
N LEU A 65 23.16 -13.06 7.87
CA LEU A 65 21.82 -12.48 7.75
C LEU A 65 21.08 -12.38 9.10
N SER A 66 21.69 -12.81 10.20
CA SER A 66 21.04 -12.95 11.52
C SER A 66 20.47 -11.64 12.09
N GLU A 67 20.99 -10.48 11.68
CA GLU A 67 20.45 -9.16 12.04
C GLU A 67 19.64 -8.50 10.92
N ILE A 68 19.88 -8.93 9.68
CA ILE A 68 19.28 -8.32 8.51
C ILE A 68 17.88 -8.91 8.29
N ASP A 69 17.78 -10.24 8.35
CA ASP A 69 16.56 -10.98 8.06
C ASP A 69 15.48 -10.80 9.15
N SER A 70 14.23 -10.88 8.72
CA SER A 70 13.02 -10.72 9.54
C SER A 70 12.60 -12.01 10.25
N TRP A 71 13.37 -13.09 10.14
CA TRP A 71 13.00 -14.41 10.66
C TRP A 71 13.37 -14.61 12.13
N GLU A 72 14.50 -14.04 12.58
CA GLU A 72 15.13 -14.47 13.83
C GLU A 72 14.88 -13.54 15.02
N LYS A 73 14.66 -12.23 14.80
CA LYS A 73 14.55 -11.21 15.86
C LYS A 73 13.33 -10.32 15.66
N ASP A 74 12.72 -9.90 16.76
CA ASP A 74 11.56 -8.99 16.82
C ASP A 74 11.82 -7.60 16.20
N GLN A 75 13.09 -7.22 16.02
CA GLN A 75 13.48 -6.00 15.30
C GLN A 75 14.58 -6.35 14.30
N SER A 76 14.23 -6.34 13.02
CA SER A 76 15.16 -6.60 11.91
C SER A 76 15.60 -5.30 11.23
N VAL A 77 16.77 -5.31 10.60
CA VAL A 77 17.21 -4.16 9.77
C VAL A 77 16.17 -3.84 8.68
N LEU A 78 15.55 -4.86 8.08
CA LEU A 78 14.50 -4.69 7.09
C LEU A 78 13.27 -3.96 7.66
N GLU A 79 12.84 -4.29 8.87
CA GLU A 79 11.72 -3.61 9.53
C GLU A 79 12.07 -2.18 9.94
N ILE A 80 13.28 -1.95 10.46
CA ILE A 80 13.78 -0.61 10.79
C ILE A 80 13.83 0.27 9.54
N ILE A 81 14.30 -0.26 8.41
CA ILE A 81 14.33 0.49 7.15
C ILE A 81 12.90 0.73 6.62
N ALA A 82 12.01 -0.25 6.73
CA ALA A 82 10.63 -0.12 6.29
C ALA A 82 9.81 0.88 7.13
N THR A 83 10.13 1.02 8.42
CA THR A 83 9.48 1.97 9.34
C THR A 83 10.17 3.33 9.36
N SER A 84 11.44 3.42 8.94
CA SER A 84 12.20 4.65 8.89
C SER A 84 11.66 5.59 7.81
N ARG A 85 11.49 6.87 8.18
CA ARG A 85 11.02 7.93 7.28
C ARG A 85 12.17 8.64 6.55
N LYS A 86 13.41 8.28 6.84
CA LYS A 86 14.59 8.92 6.25
C LYS A 86 14.80 8.41 4.84
N SER A 87 14.86 9.31 3.86
CA SER A 87 15.22 8.97 2.48
C SER A 87 16.59 8.26 2.41
N GLN A 88 17.52 8.64 3.28
CA GLN A 88 18.83 8.00 3.41
C GLN A 88 18.76 6.53 3.80
N ALA A 89 17.77 6.13 4.63
CA ALA A 89 17.56 4.72 4.98
C ALA A 89 17.09 3.90 3.78
N SER A 90 16.31 4.50 2.86
CA SER A 90 15.90 3.83 1.62
C SER A 90 17.08 3.52 0.69
N ASN A 91 18.15 4.33 0.73
CA ASN A 91 19.37 4.07 -0.04
C ASN A 91 20.11 2.81 0.44
N ILE A 92 19.92 2.39 1.69
CA ILE A 92 20.52 1.16 2.24
C ILE A 92 19.94 -0.07 1.52
N LEU A 93 18.71 -0.01 1.01
CA LEU A 93 18.11 -1.08 0.20
C LEU A 93 18.87 -1.35 -1.09
N ASN A 94 19.64 -0.38 -1.59
CA ASN A 94 20.48 -0.55 -2.78
C ASN A 94 21.79 -1.31 -2.48
N CYS A 95 22.11 -1.56 -1.21
CA CYS A 95 23.26 -2.39 -0.86
C CYS A 95 23.05 -3.82 -1.34
N GLN A 96 24.09 -4.41 -1.94
CA GLN A 96 24.03 -5.71 -2.62
C GLN A 96 23.36 -6.83 -1.80
N PRO A 97 23.73 -7.12 -0.54
CA PRO A 97 23.15 -8.26 0.19
C PRO A 97 21.66 -8.04 0.51
N VAL A 98 21.27 -6.81 0.85
CA VAL A 98 19.86 -6.48 1.14
C VAL A 98 19.02 -6.55 -0.13
N LYS A 99 19.56 -6.02 -1.25
CA LYS A 99 18.90 -6.04 -2.57
C LYS A 99 18.66 -7.47 -3.07
N GLU A 100 19.69 -8.33 -3.00
CA GLU A 100 19.56 -9.71 -3.47
C GLU A 100 18.65 -10.54 -2.55
N LEU A 101 18.74 -10.33 -1.23
CA LEU A 101 17.83 -10.96 -0.26
C LEU A 101 16.36 -10.58 -0.55
N LEU A 102 16.07 -9.30 -0.77
CA LEU A 102 14.72 -8.83 -1.11
C LEU A 102 14.24 -9.40 -2.44
N LYS A 103 15.12 -9.49 -3.44
CA LYS A 103 14.81 -10.07 -4.74
C LYS A 103 14.44 -11.54 -4.62
N GLU A 104 15.17 -12.32 -3.83
CA GLU A 104 14.86 -13.74 -3.61
C GLU A 104 13.57 -13.93 -2.80
N LYS A 105 13.36 -13.13 -1.74
CA LYS A 105 12.08 -13.11 -0.99
C LYS A 105 10.89 -12.75 -1.89
N TRP A 106 11.06 -11.74 -2.74
CA TRP A 106 10.06 -11.31 -3.70
C TRP A 106 9.72 -12.42 -4.69
N LYS A 107 10.74 -13.05 -5.29
CA LYS A 107 10.53 -14.14 -6.26
C LYS A 107 9.81 -15.33 -5.65
N ARG A 108 10.17 -15.72 -4.42
CA ARG A 108 9.63 -16.91 -3.75
C ARG A 108 8.23 -16.72 -3.18
N ARG A 109 7.96 -15.58 -2.53
CA ARG A 109 6.70 -15.35 -1.80
C ARG A 109 5.98 -14.09 -2.24
N GLY A 110 6.70 -12.98 -2.45
CA GLY A 110 6.08 -11.68 -2.74
C GLY A 110 5.29 -11.63 -4.04
N ARG A 111 5.88 -12.08 -5.15
CA ARG A 111 5.28 -12.06 -6.48
C ARG A 111 4.02 -12.93 -6.59
N PRO A 112 4.00 -14.23 -6.20
CA PRO A 112 2.78 -15.04 -6.28
C PRO A 112 1.70 -14.52 -5.33
N TYR A 113 2.07 -14.05 -4.13
CA TYR A 113 1.12 -13.45 -3.19
C TYR A 113 0.47 -12.19 -3.76
N LEU A 114 1.26 -11.23 -4.28
CA LEU A 114 0.73 -10.02 -4.88
C LEU A 114 -0.16 -10.34 -6.09
N LEU A 115 0.23 -11.29 -6.94
CA LEU A 115 -0.56 -11.70 -8.09
C LEU A 115 -1.90 -12.31 -7.65
N SER A 116 -1.90 -13.17 -6.64
CA SER A 116 -3.13 -13.77 -6.10
C SER A 116 -4.06 -12.71 -5.50
N LEU A 117 -3.50 -11.72 -4.78
CA LEU A 117 -4.26 -10.61 -4.22
C LEU A 117 -4.82 -9.69 -5.31
N ALA A 118 -4.04 -9.42 -6.37
CA ALA A 118 -4.47 -8.64 -7.52
C ALA A 118 -5.60 -9.35 -8.28
N ALA A 119 -5.50 -10.66 -8.47
CA ALA A 119 -6.55 -11.46 -9.10
C ALA A 119 -7.84 -11.46 -8.27
N LEU A 120 -7.74 -11.62 -6.95
CA LEU A 120 -8.88 -11.55 -6.04
C LEU A 120 -9.56 -10.17 -6.08
N TYR A 121 -8.77 -9.09 -6.05
CA TYR A 121 -9.30 -7.74 -6.15
C TYR A 121 -9.92 -7.44 -7.52
N LEU A 122 -9.31 -7.94 -8.60
CA LEU A 122 -9.87 -7.81 -9.96
C LEU A 122 -11.21 -8.51 -10.07
N LEU A 123 -11.33 -9.75 -9.56
CA LEU A 123 -12.59 -10.48 -9.51
C LEU A 123 -13.64 -9.72 -8.69
N TYR A 124 -13.26 -9.19 -7.53
CA TYR A 124 -14.13 -8.33 -6.72
C TYR A 124 -14.63 -7.12 -7.51
N MET A 125 -13.75 -6.39 -8.21
CA MET A 125 -14.14 -5.22 -9.01
C MET A 125 -15.03 -5.58 -10.20
N ILE A 126 -14.79 -6.73 -10.84
CA ILE A 126 -15.67 -7.25 -11.90
C ILE A 126 -17.07 -7.52 -11.33
N CYS A 127 -17.17 -8.18 -10.17
CA CYS A 127 -18.45 -8.42 -9.50
C CYS A 127 -19.17 -7.11 -9.19
N VAL A 128 -18.49 -6.11 -8.63
CA VAL A 128 -19.07 -4.78 -8.36
C VAL A 128 -19.54 -4.11 -9.65
N SER A 129 -18.75 -4.15 -10.73
CA SER A 129 -19.15 -3.60 -12.02
C SER A 129 -20.36 -4.31 -12.63
N LEU A 130 -20.45 -5.63 -12.50
CA LEU A 130 -21.62 -6.41 -12.94
C LEU A 130 -22.87 -6.05 -12.11
N CYS A 131 -22.73 -5.85 -10.80
CA CYS A 131 -23.82 -5.41 -9.94
C CYS A 131 -24.34 -4.02 -10.34
N CYS A 132 -23.43 -3.10 -10.65
CA CYS A 132 -23.80 -1.76 -11.14
C CYS A 132 -24.41 -1.78 -12.55
N ALA A 133 -23.95 -2.68 -13.43
CA ALA A 133 -24.47 -2.81 -14.79
C ALA A 133 -25.88 -3.44 -14.81
N ASN A 134 -26.13 -4.45 -13.98
CA ASN A 134 -27.40 -5.16 -13.88
C ASN A 134 -28.38 -4.46 -12.93
N ARG A 135 -28.35 -3.12 -12.90
CA ARG A 135 -29.17 -2.32 -11.99
C ARG A 135 -30.66 -2.50 -12.31
N PRO A 136 -31.51 -2.75 -11.30
CA PRO A 136 -32.95 -2.86 -11.48
C PRO A 136 -33.56 -1.50 -11.80
N LEU A 137 -33.71 -1.23 -13.08
CA LEU A 137 -34.40 -0.06 -13.60
C LEU A 137 -35.85 -0.43 -13.91
N LYS A 138 -36.80 0.41 -13.51
CA LYS A 138 -38.18 0.34 -13.99
C LYS A 138 -38.45 1.47 -14.98
N PRO A 139 -39.19 1.22 -16.07
CA PRO A 139 -39.66 2.31 -16.92
C PRO A 139 -40.56 3.22 -16.07
N ARG A 140 -40.41 4.55 -16.24
CA ARG A 140 -41.20 5.53 -15.50
C ARG A 140 -42.67 5.44 -15.94
N GLU A 141 -43.57 5.16 -15.00
CA GLU A 141 -45.02 5.07 -15.29
C GLU A 141 -45.75 6.44 -15.26
N GLY A 142 -45.09 7.50 -14.77
CA GLY A 142 -45.68 8.84 -14.61
C GLY A 142 -45.65 9.70 -15.88
N ASN A 143 -46.70 10.51 -16.07
CA ASN A 143 -46.83 11.45 -17.19
C ASN A 143 -45.73 12.53 -17.19
N ILE A 144 -45.30 12.97 -18.38
CA ILE A 144 -44.26 13.99 -18.57
C ILE A 144 -44.77 15.33 -18.01
N THR A 145 -44.29 15.73 -16.84
CA THR A 145 -44.69 16.98 -16.17
C THR A 145 -43.93 18.21 -16.66
N ASN A 146 -42.76 18.03 -17.30
CA ASN A 146 -41.92 19.12 -17.79
C ASN A 146 -41.30 18.76 -19.16
N PRO A 147 -41.35 19.64 -20.18
CA PRO A 147 -40.78 19.37 -21.51
C PRO A 147 -39.25 19.21 -21.54
N ARG A 148 -38.54 19.52 -20.44
CA ARG A 148 -37.09 19.26 -20.29
C ARG A 148 -36.77 17.95 -19.55
N ASP A 149 -37.78 17.22 -19.09
CA ASP A 149 -37.59 15.98 -18.34
C ASP A 149 -37.45 14.80 -19.31
N ILE A 150 -36.23 14.28 -19.46
CA ILE A 150 -35.86 13.17 -20.36
C ILE A 150 -35.65 11.84 -19.62
N THR A 151 -36.04 11.75 -18.35
CA THR A 151 -35.79 10.56 -17.51
C THR A 151 -36.77 9.43 -17.85
N LEU A 152 -36.29 8.42 -18.59
CA LEU A 152 -37.10 7.27 -19.07
C LEU A 152 -37.18 6.12 -18.06
N PHE A 153 -36.13 5.95 -17.24
CA PHE A 153 -36.02 4.87 -16.28
C PHE A 153 -35.84 5.44 -14.87
N VAL A 154 -36.59 4.89 -13.92
CA VAL A 154 -36.52 5.21 -12.50
C VAL A 154 -36.02 3.97 -11.76
N GLN A 155 -35.32 4.17 -10.67
CA GLN A 155 -34.84 3.09 -9.83
C GLN A 155 -36.01 2.31 -9.19
N LYS A 156 -35.93 0.97 -9.16
CA LYS A 156 -36.87 0.15 -8.38
C LYS A 156 -36.59 0.32 -6.89
N THR A 157 -37.65 0.42 -6.08
CA THR A 157 -37.55 0.43 -4.62
C THR A 157 -37.05 -0.92 -4.11
N LEU A 158 -36.53 -0.95 -2.87
CA LEU A 158 -35.87 -2.12 -2.31
C LEU A 158 -36.78 -3.36 -2.30
N GLU A 159 -38.06 -3.18 -1.95
CA GLU A 159 -39.09 -4.22 -1.86
C GLU A 159 -39.49 -4.81 -3.22
N GLU A 160 -39.54 -3.98 -4.27
CA GLU A 160 -39.90 -4.41 -5.64
C GLU A 160 -38.73 -5.07 -6.38
N SER A 161 -37.51 -4.99 -5.82
CA SER A 161 -36.29 -5.38 -6.53
C SER A 161 -35.88 -6.84 -6.33
N TYR A 162 -36.44 -7.58 -5.37
CA TYR A 162 -35.97 -8.92 -4.99
C TYR A 162 -37.07 -10.00 -5.05
N ILE A 163 -37.67 -10.16 -6.22
CA ILE A 163 -38.77 -11.13 -6.41
C ILE A 163 -38.33 -12.31 -7.29
N THR A 164 -37.42 -12.09 -8.24
CA THR A 164 -37.00 -13.09 -9.22
C THR A 164 -35.71 -13.81 -8.76
N GLU A 165 -35.49 -15.05 -9.19
CA GLU A 165 -34.24 -15.78 -8.95
C GLU A 165 -32.99 -15.02 -9.42
N GLU A 166 -33.08 -14.28 -10.53
CA GLU A 166 -32.00 -13.40 -11.02
C GLU A 166 -31.71 -12.23 -10.05
N ASP A 167 -32.72 -11.73 -9.36
CA ASP A 167 -32.57 -10.66 -8.37
C ASP A 167 -31.87 -11.14 -7.09
N HIS A 168 -32.04 -12.42 -6.72
CA HIS A 168 -31.32 -13.02 -5.59
C HIS A 168 -29.81 -13.10 -5.85
N LEU A 169 -29.38 -13.44 -7.07
CA LEU A 169 -27.97 -13.40 -7.44
C LEU A 169 -27.38 -11.99 -7.35
N ARG A 170 -28.15 -10.97 -7.75
CA ARG A 170 -27.74 -9.57 -7.60
C ARG A 170 -27.61 -9.17 -6.13
N LEU A 171 -28.57 -9.57 -5.28
CA LEU A 171 -28.52 -9.31 -3.84
C LEU A 171 -27.23 -9.86 -3.22
N VAL A 172 -26.83 -11.08 -3.57
CA VAL A 172 -25.56 -11.67 -3.12
C VAL A 172 -24.38 -10.80 -3.53
N GLY A 173 -24.36 -10.32 -4.78
CA GLY A 173 -23.32 -9.42 -5.27
C GLY A 173 -23.27 -8.08 -4.52
N GLU A 174 -24.43 -7.50 -4.21
CA GLU A 174 -24.52 -6.27 -3.42
C GLU A 174 -24.00 -6.47 -1.98
N ILE A 175 -24.37 -7.58 -1.34
CA ILE A 175 -23.85 -7.93 -0.01
C ILE A 175 -22.33 -8.09 -0.03
N ILE A 176 -21.79 -8.81 -1.03
CA ILE A 176 -20.34 -8.98 -1.20
C ILE A 176 -19.65 -7.61 -1.41
N SER A 177 -20.26 -6.70 -2.17
CA SER A 177 -19.72 -5.36 -2.40
C SER A 177 -19.63 -4.52 -1.12
N VAL A 178 -20.66 -4.57 -0.27
CA VAL A 178 -20.70 -3.86 1.01
C VAL A 178 -19.72 -4.46 2.00
N ILE A 179 -19.67 -5.80 2.11
CA ILE A 179 -18.71 -6.49 2.97
C ILE A 179 -17.27 -6.18 2.53
N GLY A 180 -17.00 -6.21 1.23
CA GLY A 180 -15.69 -5.85 0.67
C GLY A 180 -15.29 -4.42 1.01
N ALA A 181 -16.19 -3.44 0.81
CA ALA A 181 -15.96 -2.05 1.19
C ALA A 181 -15.71 -1.88 2.70
N LEU A 182 -16.45 -2.60 3.54
CA LEU A 182 -16.25 -2.57 5.00
C LEU A 182 -14.87 -3.14 5.38
N ILE A 183 -14.45 -4.27 4.80
CA ILE A 183 -13.12 -4.85 5.03
C ILE A 183 -12.03 -3.87 4.61
N LEU A 184 -12.14 -3.27 3.41
CA LEU A 184 -11.17 -2.28 2.93
C LEU A 184 -11.09 -1.05 3.84
N LEU A 185 -12.23 -0.60 4.37
CA LEU A 185 -12.29 0.50 5.33
C LEU A 185 -11.66 0.13 6.67
N LEU A 186 -11.94 -1.06 7.21
CA LEU A 186 -11.35 -1.54 8.47
C LEU A 186 -9.83 -1.70 8.35
N LEU A 187 -9.34 -2.20 7.21
CA LEU A 187 -7.91 -2.28 6.92
C LEU A 187 -7.28 -0.88 6.89
N GLU A 188 -7.94 0.14 6.33
CA GLU A 188 -7.43 1.51 6.36
C GLU A 188 -7.41 2.06 7.79
N ILE A 189 -8.51 1.91 8.53
CA ILE A 189 -8.63 2.39 9.92
C ILE A 189 -7.54 1.77 10.81
N SER A 190 -7.25 0.47 10.66
CA SER A 190 -6.17 -0.20 11.39
C SER A 190 -4.80 0.44 11.12
N GLN A 191 -4.51 0.81 9.87
CA GLN A 191 -3.27 1.51 9.52
C GLN A 191 -3.22 2.93 10.11
N VAL A 192 -4.34 3.64 10.10
CA VAL A 192 -4.46 4.97 10.72
C VAL A 192 -4.14 4.91 12.21
N PHE A 193 -4.68 3.92 12.93
CA PHE A 193 -4.38 3.73 14.35
C PHE A 193 -2.91 3.40 14.60
N ARG A 194 -2.27 2.62 13.73
CA ARG A 194 -0.85 2.26 13.86
C ARG A 194 0.08 3.46 13.69
N VAL A 195 -0.25 4.39 12.79
CA VAL A 195 0.59 5.56 12.44
C VAL A 195 0.22 6.81 13.26
N GLY A 196 -1.02 6.91 13.71
CA GLY A 196 -1.60 8.05 14.41
C GLY A 196 -2.38 8.99 13.48
N ILE A 197 -3.59 9.37 13.91
CA ILE A 197 -4.58 10.12 13.11
C ILE A 197 -4.02 11.45 12.57
N LYS A 198 -3.31 12.23 13.39
CA LYS A 198 -2.79 13.56 13.01
C LYS A 198 -1.75 13.48 11.90
N VAL A 199 -0.82 12.53 11.99
CA VAL A 199 0.24 12.34 10.98
C VAL A 199 -0.36 11.78 9.68
N TYR A 200 -1.36 10.92 9.81
CA TYR A 200 -2.02 10.31 8.66
C TYR A 200 -2.73 11.35 7.78
N VAL A 201 -3.58 12.20 8.37
CA VAL A 201 -4.38 13.19 7.61
C VAL A 201 -3.51 14.28 7.00
N CYS A 202 -2.58 14.85 7.77
CA CYS A 202 -1.79 16.01 7.30
C CYS A 202 -0.71 15.64 6.27
N ARG A 203 -0.26 14.37 6.23
CA ARG A 203 0.97 14.02 5.50
C ARG A 203 0.83 12.75 4.66
N GLN A 204 0.32 11.66 5.23
CA GLN A 204 0.23 10.37 4.53
C GLN A 204 -0.74 10.39 3.35
N MET A 205 -1.89 11.06 3.49
CA MET A 205 -2.88 11.17 2.41
C MET A 205 -2.34 11.93 1.19
N TRP A 206 -1.42 12.88 1.40
CA TRP A 206 -0.80 13.64 0.31
C TRP A 206 0.41 12.94 -0.30
N GLU A 207 1.15 12.19 0.51
CA GLU A 207 2.35 11.47 0.07
C GLU A 207 2.02 10.21 -0.74
N ASN A 208 0.90 9.53 -0.43
CA ASN A 208 0.48 8.33 -1.15
C ASN A 208 -1.03 8.35 -1.52
N PRO A 209 -1.39 8.71 -2.77
CA PRO A 209 -2.77 8.79 -3.23
C PRO A 209 -3.56 7.47 -3.19
N PHE A 210 -2.93 6.29 -3.10
CA PHE A 210 -3.70 5.04 -3.08
C PHE A 210 -4.50 4.84 -1.80
N HIS A 211 -4.00 5.33 -0.65
CA HIS A 211 -4.75 5.32 0.60
C HIS A 211 -6.02 6.18 0.48
N PHE A 212 -5.89 7.35 -0.16
CA PHE A 212 -7.04 8.20 -0.44
C PHE A 212 -8.05 7.51 -1.36
N MET A 213 -7.60 6.88 -2.45
CA MET A 213 -8.49 6.18 -3.39
C MET A 213 -9.25 5.02 -2.74
N ARG A 214 -8.58 4.22 -1.88
CA ARG A 214 -9.23 3.11 -1.16
C ARG A 214 -10.25 3.61 -0.14
N PHE A 215 -9.90 4.68 0.58
CA PHE A 215 -10.81 5.33 1.53
C PHE A 215 -12.02 5.96 0.83
N SER A 216 -11.81 6.72 -0.25
CA SER A 216 -12.87 7.34 -1.03
C SER A 216 -13.80 6.31 -1.66
N TYR A 217 -13.25 5.21 -2.19
CA TYR A 217 -14.03 4.07 -2.69
C TYR A 217 -14.98 3.54 -1.61
N SER A 218 -14.43 3.20 -0.43
CA SER A 218 -15.19 2.61 0.67
C SER A 218 -16.30 3.55 1.16
N LEU A 219 -16.01 4.85 1.25
CA LEU A 219 -17.00 5.87 1.64
C LEU A 219 -18.14 5.99 0.61
N MET A 220 -17.81 6.00 -0.68
CA MET A 220 -18.81 6.12 -1.75
C MET A 220 -19.73 4.89 -1.84
N VAL A 221 -19.21 3.68 -1.60
CA VAL A 221 -20.03 2.46 -1.51
C VAL A 221 -20.99 2.52 -0.32
N LEU A 222 -20.52 2.96 0.86
CA LEU A 222 -21.39 3.14 2.03
C LEU A 222 -22.42 4.26 1.84
N ALA A 223 -22.05 5.35 1.16
CA ALA A 223 -22.99 6.40 0.77
C ALA A 223 -24.09 5.85 -0.14
N THR A 224 -23.73 5.04 -1.14
CA THR A 224 -24.68 4.35 -2.04
C THR A 224 -25.63 3.46 -1.24
N LEU A 225 -25.11 2.66 -0.30
CA LEU A 225 -25.94 1.83 0.59
C LEU A 225 -26.90 2.69 1.43
N SER A 226 -26.42 3.79 2.01
CA SER A 226 -27.25 4.66 2.86
C SER A 226 -28.39 5.31 2.07
N LEU A 227 -28.11 5.80 0.86
CA LEU A 227 -29.12 6.38 -0.03
C LEU A 227 -30.15 5.33 -0.46
N ARG A 228 -29.68 4.09 -0.72
CA ARG A 228 -30.54 2.97 -1.09
C ARG A 228 -31.46 2.52 0.04
N VAL A 229 -30.98 2.52 1.30
CA VAL A 229 -31.82 2.25 2.48
C VAL A 229 -32.83 3.37 2.71
N SER A 230 -32.43 4.63 2.49
CA SER A 230 -33.33 5.78 2.62
C SER A 230 -34.29 5.96 1.44
N SER A 231 -34.22 5.10 0.40
CA SER A 231 -35.00 5.22 -0.84
C SER A 231 -34.93 6.62 -1.47
N SER A 232 -33.77 7.29 -1.32
CA SER A 232 -33.54 8.63 -1.84
C SER A 232 -33.07 8.57 -3.28
N ASP A 233 -33.59 9.46 -4.12
CA ASP A 233 -33.08 9.65 -5.47
C ASP A 233 -31.63 10.17 -5.42
N GLY A 234 -30.79 9.70 -6.34
CA GLY A 234 -29.41 10.19 -6.50
C GLY A 234 -28.28 9.22 -6.13
N GLU A 235 -28.55 7.93 -5.92
CA GLU A 235 -27.50 6.91 -5.68
C GLU A 235 -26.51 6.74 -6.86
N GLU A 236 -26.88 7.19 -8.06
CA GLU A 236 -26.11 7.00 -9.29
C GLU A 236 -24.75 7.69 -9.25
N ILE A 237 -24.71 8.87 -8.64
CA ILE A 237 -23.50 9.70 -8.52
C ILE A 237 -22.45 9.02 -7.63
N PRO A 238 -22.74 8.67 -6.36
CA PRO A 238 -21.76 7.97 -5.52
C PRO A 238 -21.39 6.59 -6.08
N MET A 239 -22.32 5.88 -6.73
CA MET A 239 -22.03 4.61 -7.39
C MET A 239 -21.01 4.77 -8.53
N ALA A 240 -21.19 5.75 -9.43
CA ALA A 240 -20.26 6.01 -10.50
C ALA A 240 -18.88 6.46 -9.97
N MET A 241 -18.86 7.32 -8.96
CA MET A 241 -17.62 7.75 -8.30
C MET A 241 -16.90 6.59 -7.61
N ALA A 242 -17.63 5.64 -7.02
CA ALA A 242 -17.07 4.42 -6.45
C ALA A 242 -16.41 3.56 -7.54
N LEU A 243 -17.11 3.29 -8.65
CA LEU A 243 -16.54 2.49 -9.75
C LEU A 243 -15.23 3.07 -10.28
N VAL A 244 -15.20 4.38 -10.56
CA VAL A 244 -13.98 5.06 -11.03
C VAL A 244 -12.87 4.92 -10.00
N SER A 245 -13.15 5.20 -8.72
CA SER A 245 -12.15 5.12 -7.65
C SER A 245 -11.60 3.70 -7.47
N GLY A 246 -12.45 2.67 -7.53
CA GLY A 246 -12.06 1.27 -7.39
C GLY A 246 -11.19 0.78 -8.57
N TRP A 247 -11.58 1.08 -9.81
CA TRP A 247 -10.76 0.73 -10.97
C TRP A 247 -9.43 1.50 -10.99
N CYS A 248 -9.40 2.76 -10.56
CA CYS A 248 -8.15 3.50 -10.38
C CYS A 248 -7.24 2.86 -9.34
N TYR A 249 -7.79 2.29 -8.26
CA TYR A 249 -6.99 1.59 -7.24
C TYR A 249 -6.33 0.31 -7.80
N MET A 250 -6.85 -0.31 -8.86
CA MET A 250 -6.21 -1.46 -9.52
C MET A 250 -4.76 -1.15 -9.99
N MET A 251 -4.47 0.12 -10.29
CA MET A 251 -3.10 0.57 -10.64
C MET A 251 -2.07 0.32 -9.52
N TYR A 252 -2.51 0.19 -8.25
CA TYR A 252 -1.63 -0.18 -7.15
C TYR A 252 -0.99 -1.56 -7.38
N PHE A 253 -1.75 -2.56 -7.83
CA PHE A 253 -1.21 -3.89 -8.08
C PHE A 253 -0.26 -3.92 -9.28
N ALA A 254 -0.44 -3.01 -10.24
CA ALA A 254 0.47 -2.85 -11.36
C ALA A 254 1.90 -2.41 -10.93
N GLN A 255 2.05 -1.88 -9.70
CA GLN A 255 3.36 -1.48 -9.16
C GLN A 255 4.32 -2.66 -8.92
N GLY A 256 3.80 -3.86 -8.69
CA GLY A 256 4.63 -5.04 -8.42
C GLY A 256 5.29 -5.67 -9.65
N PHE A 257 4.93 -5.23 -10.85
CA PHE A 257 5.52 -5.72 -12.08
C PHE A 257 6.71 -4.86 -12.49
N GLN A 258 7.81 -5.49 -12.88
CA GLN A 258 9.06 -4.78 -13.23
C GLN A 258 8.88 -3.79 -14.39
N MET A 259 8.01 -4.12 -15.36
CA MET A 259 7.74 -3.25 -16.51
C MET A 259 6.75 -2.13 -16.19
N LEU A 260 5.62 -2.42 -15.53
CA LEU A 260 4.57 -1.43 -15.24
C LEU A 260 4.84 -0.58 -13.99
N GLY A 261 5.67 -1.07 -13.07
CA GLY A 261 5.98 -0.41 -11.81
C GLY A 261 6.56 0.99 -11.96
N PRO A 262 7.65 1.18 -12.73
CA PRO A 262 8.20 2.50 -12.97
C PRO A 262 7.18 3.47 -13.58
N PHE A 263 6.38 3.01 -14.56
CA PHE A 263 5.37 3.86 -15.21
C PHE A 263 4.28 4.31 -14.23
N THR A 264 3.73 3.40 -13.44
CA THR A 264 2.69 3.72 -12.45
C THR A 264 3.20 4.65 -11.36
N ILE A 265 4.45 4.48 -10.89
CA ILE A 265 5.09 5.40 -9.94
C ILE A 265 5.28 6.80 -10.56
N ILE A 266 5.66 6.88 -11.82
CA ILE A 266 5.80 8.17 -12.53
C ILE A 266 4.44 8.86 -12.63
N ILE A 267 3.39 8.15 -13.05
CA ILE A 267 2.02 8.70 -13.15
C ILE A 267 1.56 9.20 -11.78
N GLN A 268 1.74 8.39 -10.74
CA GLN A 268 1.38 8.75 -9.37
C GLN A 268 2.09 10.03 -8.92
N LYS A 269 3.41 10.11 -9.10
CA LYS A 269 4.20 11.30 -8.75
C LYS A 269 3.77 12.53 -9.56
N LEU A 270 3.52 12.37 -10.85
CA LEU A 270 3.07 13.46 -11.73
C LEU A 270 1.70 13.98 -11.28
N CYS A 271 0.75 13.10 -11.00
CA CYS A 271 -0.58 13.44 -10.49
C CYS A 271 -0.46 14.20 -9.16
N THR A 272 0.24 13.64 -8.17
CA THR A 272 0.42 14.29 -6.86
C THR A 272 1.09 15.66 -6.99
N LEU A 273 2.11 15.79 -7.84
CA LEU A 273 2.81 17.06 -8.06
C LEU A 273 1.89 18.11 -8.70
N ARG A 274 1.12 17.73 -9.73
CA ARG A 274 0.18 18.66 -10.40
C ARG A 274 -0.99 19.06 -9.51
N ILE A 275 -1.55 18.10 -8.76
CA ILE A 275 -2.59 18.36 -7.77
C ILE A 275 -2.05 19.33 -6.72
N ARG A 276 -0.81 19.14 -6.26
CA ARG A 276 -0.15 20.05 -5.31
C ARG A 276 0.01 21.44 -5.89
N GLN A 277 0.49 21.56 -7.11
CA GLN A 277 0.70 22.85 -7.76
C GLN A 277 -0.61 23.58 -8.13
N ARG A 278 -1.73 22.89 -8.35
CA ARG A 278 -3.01 23.54 -8.69
C ARG A 278 -3.90 23.81 -7.48
N ILE A 279 -3.94 22.90 -6.50
CA ILE A 279 -4.84 23.00 -5.36
C ILE A 279 -4.21 23.79 -4.21
N LEU A 280 -2.92 23.58 -3.89
CA LEU A 280 -2.31 24.32 -2.79
C LEU A 280 -2.27 25.84 -3.01
N PRO A 281 -1.92 26.43 -4.17
CA PRO A 281 -1.93 27.89 -4.26
C PRO A 281 -3.33 28.50 -4.12
N ASN A 282 -4.40 27.76 -4.46
CA ASN A 282 -5.78 28.24 -4.33
C ASN A 282 -6.38 28.03 -2.94
N SER A 283 -5.88 27.08 -2.14
CA SER A 283 -6.37 26.81 -0.77
C SER A 283 -5.44 27.32 0.34
N VAL A 284 -4.15 27.54 0.05
CA VAL A 284 -3.14 28.01 1.04
C VAL A 284 -3.26 29.52 1.33
N ALA A 285 -4.08 30.27 0.57
CA ALA A 285 -4.49 31.62 0.97
C ALA A 285 -5.37 31.62 2.24
N PHE A 286 -5.93 30.47 2.67
CA PHE A 286 -6.88 30.41 3.80
C PHE A 286 -6.32 29.75 5.08
N PHE A 287 -5.16 29.09 5.03
CA PHE A 287 -4.64 28.28 6.17
C PHE A 287 -3.16 28.51 6.51
N LEU A 288 -2.60 29.67 6.18
CA LEU A 288 -1.26 30.06 6.64
C LEU A 288 -1.28 30.49 8.12
N THR A 289 -1.25 29.52 9.03
CA THR A 289 -0.51 29.63 10.29
C THR A 289 0.45 28.44 10.39
N PRO A 290 1.75 28.66 10.13
CA PRO A 290 2.74 27.59 10.09
C PRO A 290 3.32 27.41 11.49
N ARG A 291 2.80 26.44 12.23
CA ARG A 291 3.49 25.75 13.34
C ARG A 291 2.61 24.55 13.69
N VAL A 292 3.22 23.38 13.79
CA VAL A 292 2.58 22.07 14.02
C VAL A 292 2.08 21.34 12.76
N CYS A 293 3.01 21.06 11.84
CA CYS A 293 3.03 19.84 11.00
C CYS A 293 4.48 19.50 10.63
#